data_AF-T1BRE7-F1
#
_entry.id   AF-T1BRE7-F1
#
_cell.length_a   1.000
_cell.length_b   1.000
_cell.length_c   1.000
_cell.angle_alpha   90.00
_cell.angle_beta   90.00
_cell.angle_gamma   90.00
#
_symmetry.space_group_name_H-M   'P 1'
#
loop_
_entity.id
_entity.type
_entity.pdbx_description
1 polymer ?
#
loop_
_entity_poly.entity_id
_entity_poly.type
_entity_poly.pdbx_seq_one_letter_code
_entity_poly.pdbx_strand_id
1 'polypeptide(L)'
;MATRKRRPEDNGMMESWNGHFKQDYLWIQGPMTFLETRQVVDEGVVDHNPQRTHSSLEYLTLSEYAERKREDSEHERNDLRSVAAQPSPNPILR
;
A
#
# COMPACT_ATOMS: atom_id res chain seq x y z
N MET A 1 -28.77 -2.23 -0.98
CA MET A 1 -27.53 -2.98 -1.26
C MET A 1 -27.17 -3.76 0.01
N ALA A 2 -27.31 -5.09 0.01
CA ALA A 2 -26.92 -5.91 1.16
C ALA A 2 -25.39 -6.10 1.15
N THR A 3 -24.69 -5.62 2.17
CA THR A 3 -23.24 -5.80 2.30
C THR A 3 -22.94 -7.27 2.62
N ARG A 4 -22.17 -7.97 1.76
CA ARG A 4 -21.75 -9.35 2.02
C ARG A 4 -20.97 -9.42 3.33
N LYS A 5 -21.31 -10.38 4.20
CA LYS A 5 -20.59 -10.63 5.45
C LYS A 5 -19.14 -11.02 5.13
N ARG A 6 -18.16 -10.33 5.75
CA ARG A 6 -16.73 -10.63 5.57
C ARG A 6 -16.42 -12.00 6.16
N ARG A 7 -15.69 -12.80 5.39
CA ARG A 7 -15.21 -14.13 5.76
C ARG A 7 -13.69 -14.05 5.99
N PRO A 8 -13.10 -14.95 6.80
CA PRO A 8 -11.65 -14.94 7.06
C PRO A 8 -10.81 -14.95 5.78
N GLU A 9 -11.22 -15.71 4.77
CA GLU A 9 -10.55 -15.79 3.46
C GLU A 9 -10.53 -14.46 2.69
N ASP A 10 -11.38 -13.49 3.05
CA ASP A 10 -11.41 -12.18 2.40
C ASP A 10 -10.18 -11.32 2.75
N ASN A 11 -9.37 -11.72 3.75
CA ASN A 11 -8.24 -10.94 4.24
C ASN A 11 -6.91 -11.71 4.22
N GLY A 12 -6.79 -12.76 3.38
CA GLY A 12 -5.62 -13.64 3.34
C GLY A 12 -4.28 -12.91 3.13
N MET A 13 -4.27 -11.79 2.39
CA MET A 13 -3.06 -10.98 2.21
C MET A 13 -2.56 -10.37 3.53
N MET A 14 -3.48 -9.83 4.34
CA MET A 14 -3.15 -9.30 5.67
C MET A 14 -2.74 -10.41 6.63
N GLU A 15 -3.36 -11.59 6.56
CA GLU A 15 -2.97 -12.73 7.40
C GLU A 15 -1.56 -13.20 7.06
N SER A 16 -1.24 -13.34 5.78
CA SER A 16 0.12 -13.67 5.31
C SER A 16 1.14 -12.61 5.75
N TRP A 17 0.83 -11.33 5.56
CA TRP A 17 1.70 -10.24 6.01
C TRP A 17 1.97 -10.29 7.51
N ASN A 18 0.92 -10.47 8.33
CA ASN A 18 1.07 -10.60 9.79
C ASN A 18 1.92 -11.82 10.18
N GLY A 19 1.81 -12.92 9.43
CA GLY A 19 2.64 -14.11 9.63
C GLY A 19 4.13 -13.82 9.41
N HIS A 20 4.46 -13.20 8.27
CA HIS A 20 5.84 -12.83 7.94
C HIS A 20 6.40 -11.77 8.89
N PHE A 21 5.62 -10.73 9.23
CA PHE A 21 6.04 -9.70 10.16
C PHE A 21 6.40 -10.29 11.54
N LYS A 22 5.58 -11.22 12.03
CA LYS A 22 5.88 -11.91 13.30
C LYS A 22 7.14 -12.75 13.22
N GLN A 23 7.33 -13.48 12.13
CA GLN A 23 8.52 -14.29 11.91
C GLN A 23 9.80 -13.46 11.86
N ASP A 24 9.78 -12.35 11.11
CA ASP A 24 10.95 -11.54 10.84
C ASP A 24 11.34 -10.63 12.01
N TYR A 25 10.37 -10.09 12.76
CA TYR A 25 10.64 -9.06 13.79
C TYR A 25 10.33 -9.53 15.21
N LEU A 26 9.16 -10.11 15.45
CA LEU A 26 8.70 -10.43 16.81
C LEU A 26 9.33 -11.70 17.38
N TRP A 27 9.34 -12.79 16.62
CA TRP A 27 9.78 -14.09 17.10
C TRP A 27 11.30 -14.18 17.28
N ILE A 28 12.06 -13.43 16.47
CA ILE A 28 13.52 -13.37 16.61
C ILE A 28 13.92 -12.65 17.91
N GLN A 29 13.20 -11.58 18.26
CA GLN A 29 13.50 -10.79 19.46
C GLN A 29 12.93 -11.43 20.75
N GLY A 30 11.80 -12.12 20.65
CA GLY A 30 11.17 -12.81 21.78
C GLY A 30 10.80 -11.89 22.96
N PRO A 31 10.09 -10.75 22.74
CA PRO A 31 9.76 -9.82 23.80
C PRO A 31 8.85 -10.47 24.86
N MET A 32 9.10 -10.16 26.13
CA MET A 32 8.39 -10.76 27.27
C MET A 32 7.35 -9.82 27.87
N THR A 33 7.48 -8.53 27.59
CA THR A 33 6.54 -7.50 28.04
C THR A 33 5.83 -6.84 26.87
N PHE A 34 4.68 -6.24 27.17
CA PHE A 34 3.95 -5.43 26.19
C PHE A 34 4.79 -4.24 25.70
N LEU A 35 5.57 -3.62 26.58
CA LEU A 35 6.40 -2.47 26.22
C LEU A 35 7.49 -2.85 25.22
N GLU A 36 8.20 -3.95 25.48
CA GLU A 36 9.19 -4.50 24.55
C GLU A 36 8.54 -4.90 23.22
N THR A 37 7.37 -5.55 23.28
CA THR A 37 6.62 -5.93 22.08
C THR A 37 6.30 -4.70 21.22
N ARG A 38 5.84 -3.61 21.86
CA ARG A 38 5.57 -2.36 21.16
C ARG A 38 6.81 -1.79 20.50
N GLN A 39 7.93 -1.77 21.22
CA GLN A 39 9.19 -1.27 20.68
C GLN A 39 9.65 -2.08 19.46
N VAL A 40 9.61 -3.42 19.55
CA VAL A 40 9.97 -4.31 18.43
C VAL A 40 9.05 -4.09 17.22
N VAL A 41 7.76 -3.88 17.44
CA VAL A 41 6.81 -3.57 16.36
C VAL A 41 7.13 -2.21 15.73
N ASP A 42 7.38 -1.18 16.53
CA ASP A 42 7.68 0.17 16.03
C ASP A 42 8.99 0.15 15.19
N GLU A 43 10.03 -0.52 15.68
CA GLU A 43 11.29 -0.73 14.94
C GLU A 43 11.06 -1.53 13.65
N GLY A 44 10.30 -2.62 13.72
CA GLY A 44 9.99 -3.46 12.55
C GLY A 44 9.18 -2.74 11.48
N VAL A 45 8.27 -1.84 11.86
CA VAL A 45 7.53 -1.01 10.90
C VAL A 45 8.44 -0.01 10.19
N VAL A 46 9.39 0.59 10.92
CA VAL A 46 10.38 1.51 10.35
C VAL A 46 11.37 0.79 9.44
N ASP A 47 11.79 -0.43 9.78
CA ASP A 47 12.62 -1.23 8.88
C ASP A 47 11.83 -1.65 7.63
N HIS A 48 10.65 -2.25 7.81
CA HIS A 48 9.89 -2.87 6.71
C HIS A 48 9.41 -1.88 5.64
N ASN A 49 8.93 -0.70 6.06
CA ASN A 49 8.25 0.24 5.17
C ASN A 49 9.24 1.16 4.43
N PRO A 50 9.99 2.06 5.11
CA PRO A 50 10.88 3.01 4.45
C PRO A 50 12.33 2.55 4.26
N GLN A 51 12.79 1.43 4.83
CA GLN A 51 14.22 1.05 4.77
C GLN A 51 14.49 -0.21 3.95
N ARG A 52 13.64 -1.24 4.10
CA ARG A 52 13.80 -2.52 3.44
C ARG A 52 13.35 -2.43 1.99
N THR A 53 14.25 -2.76 1.07
CA THR A 53 13.95 -2.92 -0.35
C THR A 53 13.33 -4.30 -0.61
N HIS A 54 12.33 -4.35 -1.49
CA HIS A 54 11.63 -5.60 -1.82
C HIS A 54 11.85 -5.94 -3.29
N SER A 55 12.34 -7.14 -3.58
CA SER A 55 12.64 -7.57 -4.96
C SER A 55 11.39 -7.61 -5.84
N SER A 56 10.23 -7.90 -5.26
CA SER A 56 8.93 -7.85 -5.94
C SER A 56 8.49 -6.43 -6.32
N LEU A 57 9.12 -5.40 -5.74
CA LEU A 57 8.87 -3.99 -5.98
C LEU A 57 10.04 -3.34 -6.74
N GLU A 58 10.74 -4.11 -7.58
CA GLU A 58 11.91 -3.62 -8.35
C GLU A 58 13.03 -3.08 -7.45
N TYR A 59 13.19 -3.68 -6.27
CA TYR A 59 14.13 -3.25 -5.23
C TYR A 59 13.85 -1.85 -4.65
N LEU A 60 12.61 -1.37 -4.76
CA LEU A 60 12.15 -0.21 -4.01
C LEU A 60 11.71 -0.59 -2.60
N THR A 61 11.75 0.39 -1.70
CA THR A 61 11.06 0.32 -0.41
C THR A 61 9.55 0.40 -0.59
N LEU A 62 8.78 -0.04 0.42
CA LEU A 62 7.32 0.06 0.36
C LEU A 62 6.87 1.52 0.28
N SER A 63 7.57 2.42 0.96
CA SER A 63 7.29 3.86 0.93
C SER A 63 7.51 4.44 -0.47
N GLU A 64 8.67 4.20 -1.09
CA GLU A 64 8.97 4.68 -2.45
C GLU A 64 7.99 4.10 -3.47
N TYR A 65 7.68 2.80 -3.35
CA TYR A 65 6.69 2.17 -4.21
C TYR A 65 5.31 2.83 -4.06
N ALA A 66 4.87 3.12 -2.83
CA ALA A 66 3.61 3.79 -2.58
C ALA A 66 3.57 5.21 -3.13
N GLU A 67 4.67 5.96 -3.04
CA GLU A 67 4.81 7.29 -3.64
C GLU A 67 4.70 7.23 -5.17
N ARG A 68 5.47 6.35 -5.81
CA ARG A 68 5.40 6.15 -7.27
C ARG A 68 3.99 5.78 -7.73
N LYS A 69 3.30 4.87 -7.03
CA LYS A 69 1.92 4.51 -7.36
C LYS A 69 0.94 5.68 -7.21
N ARG A 70 1.18 6.59 -6.27
CA ARG A 70 0.36 7.82 -6.13
C ARG A 70 0.60 8.77 -7.28
N GLU A 71 1.85 8.97 -7.68
CA GLU A 71 2.22 9.81 -8.83
C GLU A 71 1.63 9.28 -10.14
N ASP A 72 1.75 7.97 -10.40
CA ASP A 72 1.11 7.32 -11.56
C ASP A 72 -0.40 7.59 -11.58
N SER A 73 -1.06 7.38 -10.43
CA SER A 73 -2.51 7.58 -10.30
C SER A 73 -2.89 9.05 -10.47
N GLU A 74 -2.04 9.99 -10.06
CA GLU A 74 -2.23 11.42 -10.26
C GLU A 74 -2.12 11.81 -11.73
N HIS A 75 -1.13 11.24 -12.43
CA HIS A 75 -0.94 11.45 -13.85
C HIS A 75 -2.15 10.96 -14.65
N GLU A 76 -2.60 9.73 -14.41
CA GLU A 76 -3.79 9.14 -15.05
C GLU A 76 -5.05 10.00 -14.81
N ARG A 77 -5.25 10.48 -13.57
CA ARG A 77 -6.39 11.37 -13.26
C ARG A 77 -6.29 12.70 -13.98
N ASN A 78 -5.09 13.26 -14.14
CA ASN A 78 -4.89 14.52 -14.83
C ASN A 78 -5.16 14.38 -16.33
N ASP A 79 -4.72 13.29 -16.94
CA ASP A 79 -4.97 12.98 -18.35
C ASP A 79 -6.47 12.89 -18.63
N LEU A 80 -7.23 12.17 -17.80
CA LEU A 80 -8.70 12.08 -17.92
C LEU A 80 -9.38 13.46 -17.81
N ARG A 81 -8.89 14.33 -16.92
CA ARG A 81 -9.40 15.71 -16.79
C ARG A 81 -9.08 16.56 -18.01
N SER A 82 -7.90 16.40 -18.60
CA SER A 82 -7.49 17.13 -19.80
C SER A 82 -8.36 16.79 -21.02
N VAL A 83 -8.77 15.53 -21.15
CA VAL A 83 -9.69 15.07 -22.21
C VAL A 83 -11.11 15.62 -22.00
N ALA A 84 -11.60 15.63 -20.75
CA ALA A 84 -12.93 16.16 -20.43
C ALA A 84 -13.04 17.69 -20.57
N ALA A 85 -11.92 18.41 -20.55
CA ALA A 85 -11.86 19.87 -20.67
C ALA A 85 -11.82 20.38 -22.12
N GLN A 86 -11.77 19.48 -23.12
CA GLN A 86 -11.80 19.90 -24.53
C GLN A 86 -13.19 20.44 -24.88
N PRO A 87 -13.32 21.69 -25.38
CA PRO A 87 -14.61 22.23 -25.76
C PRO A 87 -15.21 21.40 -26.90
N SER A 88 -16.49 21.04 -26.76
CA SER A 88 -17.27 20.37 -27.80
C SER A 88 -17.06 21.07 -29.15
N PRO A 89 -16.79 20.34 -30.24
CA PRO A 89 -16.63 20.95 -31.55
C PRO A 89 -17.90 21.74 -31.87
N ASN A 90 -17.74 23.06 -32.04
CA ASN A 90 -18.83 23.96 -32.39
C ASN A 90 -19.59 23.38 -33.60
N PRO A 91 -20.92 23.23 -33.54
CA PRO A 91 -21.66 22.76 -34.70
C PRO A 91 -21.48 23.81 -35.81
N ILE A 92 -20.82 23.39 -36.88
CA ILE A 92 -20.65 24.21 -38.09
C ILE A 92 -22.06 24.45 -38.64
N LEU A 93 -22.60 25.65 -38.42
CA LEU A 93 -23.82 26.12 -39.07
C LEU A 93 -23.55 26.20 -40.58
N ARG A 94 -24.15 25.27 -41.33
CA ARG A 94 -24.29 25.33 -42.79
C ARG A 94 -25.75 25.49 -43.15
#